data_AF-A0A2K2DV69-F1
#
_entry.id   AF-A0A2K2DV69-F1
#
_cell.length_a   1.000
_cell.length_b   1.000
_cell.length_c   1.000
_cell.angle_alpha   90.00
_cell.angle_beta   90.00
_cell.angle_gamma   90.00
#
_symmetry.space_group_name_H-M   'P 1'
#
loop_
_entity.id
_entity.type
_entity.pdbx_description
1 polymer ?
#
loop_
_entity_poly.entity_id
_entity_poly.type
_entity_poly.pdbx_seq_one_letter_code
_entity_poly.pdbx_strand_id
1 'polypeptide(L)'
;MDGSKGAGEREAEEEEAGDGSQVAHGEKRKNKRPSGQDGGGGASGSAAAAIPGAASSARTATSGDRPLGVAPAGAKARVAYHDPSIPRPQDVYLIRVNNCNLPFDHVWLEPSEDGTRRIHPLEKLPLEQLIDRNVPEIEPVRPADVEDSPFTLVEDLKGLMELVDKLKDVNEFAVDLEHNQYRSFQGLTCLMQISTRTEDFIVDTLKLRIYLGPYLQKHFKDPTKRKVMHGADRDIIWLQRDFRIYVCNLFDTGQASRVLQMERNSLEHLLHHFCGVTANKVYQNADWRSRPLSDEMIKYAREDTHYLLYIYDLMRLRLQKESTCENDLLLEVQNRSNEICLQLYEKELLTDTSYLHIYGLQEHELEAAQLAVVSALHQWRDYTARQEDESTGYVLPNKALIEIAKKMPTSTAELQRIVKSKYPFVEANFDVILDIVWNATENSEAFEAIAEQLKKARLVRLEKYTGQW
;
A
#
# COMPACT_ATOMS: atom_id res chain seq x y z
N MET A 1 56.02 -9.95 41.30
CA MET A 1 55.67 -8.82 40.42
C MET A 1 54.23 -9.05 39.97
N ASP A 2 53.26 -9.11 40.89
CA ASP A 2 52.73 -7.99 41.70
C ASP A 2 52.10 -6.90 40.82
N GLY A 3 50.85 -6.47 41.01
CA GLY A 3 49.84 -6.90 41.98
C GLY A 3 49.16 -5.75 42.71
N SER A 4 47.96 -5.36 42.30
CA SER A 4 46.88 -4.67 43.05
C SER A 4 45.70 -4.45 42.09
N LYS A 5 44.48 -4.96 42.32
CA LYS A 5 43.50 -4.71 43.41
C LYS A 5 42.83 -3.34 43.33
N GLY A 6 41.51 -3.39 43.16
CA GLY A 6 40.55 -2.27 43.25
C GLY A 6 39.14 -2.82 43.07
N ALA A 7 38.51 -3.28 44.16
CA ALA A 7 37.16 -3.82 44.14
C ALA A 7 36.11 -2.73 44.36
N GLY A 8 34.86 -2.99 43.97
CA GLY A 8 33.74 -2.06 44.11
C GLY A 8 32.40 -2.75 43.91
N GLU A 9 32.01 -3.60 44.86
CA GLU A 9 30.65 -4.14 44.96
C GLU A 9 29.68 -3.05 45.44
N ARG A 10 28.46 -3.04 44.88
CA ARG A 10 27.24 -2.59 45.58
C ARG A 10 26.08 -3.49 45.16
N GLU A 11 25.45 -4.10 46.15
CA GLU A 11 24.24 -4.90 46.03
C GLU A 11 22.99 -4.02 46.22
N ALA A 12 21.83 -4.62 45.89
CA ALA A 12 20.48 -4.24 46.30
C ALA A 12 19.90 -2.93 45.71
N GLU A 13 18.58 -2.75 45.56
CA GLU A 13 17.44 -3.48 46.13
C GLU A 13 16.38 -3.86 45.07
N GLU A 14 15.68 -4.98 45.30
CA GLU A 14 14.37 -5.28 44.71
C GLU A 14 13.28 -4.62 45.58
N GLU A 15 12.25 -4.01 44.98
CA GLU A 15 10.99 -3.75 45.68
C GLU A 15 9.81 -4.33 44.88
N GLU A 16 9.36 -5.51 45.32
CA GLU A 16 8.04 -6.05 45.03
C GLU A 16 7.09 -5.65 46.18
N ALA A 17 5.90 -5.13 45.89
CA ALA A 17 4.87 -4.94 46.90
C ALA A 17 3.44 -5.01 46.30
N GLY A 18 2.74 -6.12 46.59
CA GLY A 18 1.27 -6.11 46.72
C GLY A 18 0.85 -5.43 48.04
N ASP A 19 -0.40 -5.49 48.50
CA ASP A 19 -1.59 -6.22 48.05
C ASP A 19 -2.84 -5.55 48.66
N GLY A 20 -4.02 -5.83 48.11
CA GLY A 20 -5.24 -6.05 48.91
C GLY A 20 -6.02 -4.85 49.45
N SER A 21 -7.30 -4.74 49.03
CA SER A 21 -8.44 -4.83 49.97
C SER A 21 -9.79 -4.89 49.24
N GLN A 22 -10.73 -5.64 49.82
CA GLN A 22 -12.07 -5.94 49.30
C GLN A 22 -13.12 -4.86 49.66
N VAL A 23 -14.34 -4.93 49.11
CA VAL A 23 -15.60 -5.26 49.86
C VAL A 23 -16.87 -5.13 48.98
N ALA A 24 -17.46 -6.29 48.67
CA ALA A 24 -18.87 -6.72 48.75
C ALA A 24 -20.11 -6.01 48.14
N HIS A 25 -20.99 -6.90 47.64
CA HIS A 25 -22.48 -6.94 47.68
C HIS A 25 -23.37 -6.06 46.77
N GLY A 26 -24.34 -6.74 46.12
CA GLY A 26 -25.49 -6.13 45.45
C GLY A 26 -26.37 -7.09 44.62
N GLU A 27 -27.13 -8.00 45.25
CA GLU A 27 -28.15 -8.78 44.53
C GLU A 27 -29.34 -7.90 44.08
N LYS A 28 -29.95 -8.21 42.92
CA LYS A 28 -31.42 -8.45 42.85
C LYS A 28 -31.89 -9.11 41.54
N ARG A 29 -32.90 -9.97 41.69
CA ARG A 29 -33.61 -10.75 40.65
C ARG A 29 -34.93 -10.09 40.24
N LYS A 30 -35.55 -10.68 39.19
CA LYS A 30 -36.97 -10.57 38.73
C LYS A 30 -37.24 -9.46 37.70
N ASN A 31 -38.13 -9.62 36.70
CA ASN A 31 -39.04 -10.74 36.42
C ASN A 31 -39.40 -10.89 34.92
N LYS A 32 -39.72 -12.12 34.49
CA LYS A 32 -40.64 -12.39 33.34
C LYS A 32 -42.08 -11.97 33.75
N ARG A 33 -43.09 -11.72 32.89
CA ARG A 33 -43.73 -12.56 31.84
C ARG A 33 -44.92 -11.74 31.19
N PRO A 34 -45.92 -12.26 30.41
CA PRO A 34 -46.12 -11.83 29.02
C PRO A 34 -47.61 -11.48 28.64
N SER A 35 -48.02 -11.77 27.39
CA SER A 35 -49.38 -11.76 26.77
C SER A 35 -49.92 -10.39 26.32
N GLY A 36 -50.77 -10.27 25.28
CA GLY A 36 -51.34 -11.23 24.31
C GLY A 36 -51.91 -10.44 23.10
N GLN A 37 -51.84 -10.95 21.87
CA GLN A 37 -52.90 -11.67 21.11
C GLN A 37 -53.91 -10.81 20.30
N ASP A 38 -54.06 -11.24 19.04
CA ASP A 38 -55.26 -11.28 18.17
C ASP A 38 -55.83 -10.06 17.41
N GLY A 39 -56.17 -10.32 16.13
CA GLY A 39 -57.21 -9.68 15.33
C GLY A 39 -56.79 -8.50 14.43
N GLY A 40 -57.13 -8.42 13.13
CA GLY A 40 -57.77 -9.40 12.25
C GLY A 40 -58.70 -8.78 11.19
N GLY A 41 -58.30 -8.82 9.91
CA GLY A 41 -59.20 -8.78 8.74
C GLY A 41 -59.86 -7.45 8.32
N GLY A 42 -60.26 -7.37 7.03
CA GLY A 42 -61.18 -6.33 6.51
C GLY A 42 -60.75 -5.70 5.19
N ALA A 43 -61.32 -6.15 4.06
CA ALA A 43 -61.05 -5.63 2.72
C ALA A 43 -62.30 -5.01 2.07
N SER A 44 -62.14 -3.93 1.29
CA SER A 44 -63.02 -3.44 0.19
C SER A 44 -62.58 -2.02 -0.23
N GLY A 45 -62.74 -1.51 -1.46
CA GLY A 45 -63.24 -2.17 -2.69
C GLY A 45 -64.25 -1.35 -3.52
N SER A 46 -63.83 -0.28 -4.21
CA SER A 46 -64.43 0.29 -5.46
C SER A 46 -63.65 1.59 -5.81
N ALA A 47 -63.22 1.95 -7.03
CA ALA A 47 -63.70 1.78 -8.41
C ALA A 47 -64.79 2.78 -8.85
N ALA A 48 -64.43 3.81 -9.64
CA ALA A 48 -64.96 4.07 -11.01
C ALA A 48 -64.64 5.47 -11.61
N ALA A 49 -64.65 5.51 -12.95
CA ALA A 49 -65.01 6.64 -13.85
C ALA A 49 -63.98 7.75 -14.24
N ALA A 50 -64.21 8.30 -15.44
CA ALA A 50 -63.31 9.14 -16.27
C ALA A 50 -64.16 9.88 -17.37
N ILE A 51 -63.71 10.64 -18.38
CA ILE A 51 -62.37 10.70 -19.04
C ILE A 51 -61.74 12.12 -19.13
N PRO A 52 -62.05 13.05 -20.07
CA PRO A 52 -60.96 13.85 -20.65
C PRO A 52 -61.08 15.38 -20.56
N GLY A 53 -59.95 16.09 -20.60
CA GLY A 53 -59.95 17.51 -20.96
C GLY A 53 -58.62 18.28 -20.79
N ALA A 54 -58.01 18.62 -21.93
CA ALA A 54 -57.08 19.75 -22.15
C ALA A 54 -55.72 19.82 -21.41
N ALA A 55 -54.71 20.33 -22.13
CA ALA A 55 -53.34 20.50 -21.66
C ALA A 55 -53.08 21.89 -21.08
N SER A 56 -52.21 21.98 -20.07
CA SER A 56 -51.18 23.02 -20.01
C SER A 56 -50.03 22.68 -19.06
N SER A 57 -48.86 23.20 -19.41
CA SER A 57 -47.60 23.21 -18.69
C SER A 57 -47.68 23.60 -17.20
N ALA A 58 -47.30 22.68 -16.30
CA ALA A 58 -46.39 22.93 -15.16
C ALA A 58 -46.06 21.61 -14.43
N ARG A 59 -44.79 21.37 -14.10
CA ARG A 59 -44.42 20.38 -13.06
C ARG A 59 -43.39 20.98 -12.10
N THR A 60 -43.92 21.51 -11.01
CA THR A 60 -43.22 21.63 -9.73
C THR A 60 -42.78 20.27 -9.24
N ALA A 61 -41.64 20.22 -8.55
CA ALA A 61 -41.14 18.99 -7.94
C ALA A 61 -41.85 18.72 -6.61
N THR A 62 -42.39 17.51 -6.46
CA THR A 62 -42.71 16.91 -5.16
C THR A 62 -42.23 15.46 -5.12
N SER A 63 -41.83 15.02 -3.93
CA SER A 63 -41.26 13.71 -3.64
C SER A 63 -42.22 12.56 -3.95
N GLY A 64 -41.73 11.54 -4.62
CA GLY A 64 -42.40 10.25 -4.76
C GLY A 64 -41.38 9.12 -4.75
N ASP A 65 -41.58 8.18 -3.82
CA ASP A 65 -40.77 6.96 -3.71
C ASP A 65 -40.72 6.20 -5.04
N ARG A 66 -39.53 5.74 -5.41
CA ARG A 66 -39.35 4.71 -6.43
C ARG A 66 -38.82 3.45 -5.77
N PRO A 67 -39.45 2.28 -5.98
CA PRO A 67 -38.93 1.03 -5.45
C PRO A 67 -37.56 0.75 -6.04
N LEU A 68 -36.68 0.18 -5.22
CA LEU A 68 -35.32 -0.23 -5.60
C LEU A 68 -35.40 -1.18 -6.80
N GLY A 69 -34.97 -0.68 -7.97
CA GLY A 69 -34.87 -1.50 -9.18
C GLY A 69 -33.78 -2.54 -8.98
N VAL A 70 -34.16 -3.82 -9.04
CA VAL A 70 -33.22 -4.95 -9.01
C VAL A 70 -32.22 -4.77 -10.16
N ALA A 71 -30.93 -4.71 -9.82
CA ALA A 71 -29.87 -4.56 -10.82
C ALA A 71 -29.88 -5.76 -11.79
N PRO A 72 -29.62 -5.55 -13.09
CA PRO A 72 -29.58 -6.65 -14.05
C PRO A 72 -28.43 -7.60 -13.71
N ALA A 73 -28.74 -8.90 -13.61
CA ALA A 73 -27.74 -9.94 -13.41
C ALA A 73 -26.70 -9.89 -14.54
N GLY A 74 -25.45 -9.61 -14.20
CA GLY A 74 -24.35 -9.42 -15.16
C GLY A 74 -23.60 -8.08 -15.05
N ALA A 75 -24.10 -7.12 -14.25
CA ALA A 75 -23.30 -5.94 -13.91
C ALA A 75 -22.12 -6.35 -13.00
N LYS A 76 -20.90 -6.43 -13.55
CA LYS A 76 -19.68 -6.63 -12.74
C LYS A 76 -19.59 -5.51 -11.71
N ALA A 77 -19.57 -5.87 -10.43
CA ALA A 77 -19.33 -4.91 -9.35
C ALA A 77 -18.02 -4.17 -9.61
N ARG A 78 -18.10 -2.84 -9.74
CA ARG A 78 -16.92 -1.99 -9.84
C ARG A 78 -16.40 -1.75 -8.44
N VAL A 79 -15.38 -2.52 -8.05
CA VAL A 79 -14.58 -2.21 -6.87
C VAL A 79 -13.97 -0.82 -7.07
N ALA A 80 -14.18 0.06 -6.09
CA ALA A 80 -13.73 1.44 -6.16
C ALA A 80 -12.24 1.54 -5.79
N TYR A 81 -11.49 2.30 -6.58
CA TYR A 81 -10.09 2.63 -6.30
C TYR A 81 -9.92 3.55 -5.08
N HIS A 82 -10.92 4.40 -4.85
CA HIS A 82 -10.99 5.26 -3.68
C HIS A 82 -12.43 5.38 -3.23
N ASP A 83 -12.69 5.10 -1.96
CA ASP A 83 -13.94 5.44 -1.30
C ASP A 83 -13.73 6.64 -0.35
N PRO A 84 -14.38 7.80 -0.60
CA PRO A 84 -14.35 8.96 0.30
C PRO A 84 -14.99 8.73 1.67
N SER A 85 -15.86 7.73 1.82
CA SER A 85 -16.56 7.42 3.08
C SER A 85 -15.72 6.62 4.07
N ILE A 86 -14.66 5.94 3.60
CA ILE A 86 -13.73 5.22 4.48
C ILE A 86 -12.95 6.24 5.32
N PRO A 87 -13.07 6.22 6.66
CA PRO A 87 -12.31 7.11 7.53
C PRO A 87 -10.81 6.83 7.39
N ARG A 88 -9.97 7.85 7.56
CA ARG A 88 -8.52 7.73 7.42
C ARG A 88 -7.96 6.77 8.48
N PRO A 89 -7.32 5.64 8.10
CA PRO A 89 -6.72 4.74 9.09
C PRO A 89 -5.67 5.43 9.96
N GLN A 90 -5.03 6.49 9.45
CA GLN A 90 -4.06 7.28 10.21
C GLN A 90 -4.67 8.00 11.41
N ASP A 91 -5.91 8.47 11.28
CA ASP A 91 -6.63 9.13 12.37
C ASP A 91 -7.25 8.08 13.31
N VAL A 92 -7.83 7.00 12.75
CA VAL A 92 -8.49 5.93 13.52
C VAL A 92 -7.51 5.14 14.40
N TYR A 93 -6.34 4.78 13.86
CA TYR A 93 -5.32 3.99 14.55
C TYR A 93 -4.13 4.83 15.03
N LEU A 94 -4.24 6.15 15.00
CA LEU A 94 -3.21 7.12 15.43
C LEU A 94 -1.83 6.88 14.77
N ILE A 95 -1.83 6.50 13.49
CA ILE A 95 -0.61 6.21 12.73
C ILE A 95 0.13 7.54 12.49
N ARG A 96 1.23 7.74 13.21
CA ARG A 96 2.10 8.90 13.02
C ARG A 96 3.23 8.58 12.04
N VAL A 97 3.30 9.36 10.96
CA VAL A 97 4.33 9.25 9.91
C VAL A 97 5.13 10.56 9.87
N ASN A 98 6.46 10.46 9.83
CA ASN A 98 7.31 11.64 9.63
C ASN A 98 7.40 11.96 8.14
N ASN A 99 6.53 12.85 7.66
CA ASN A 99 6.49 13.33 6.27
C ASN A 99 7.47 14.48 5.98
N CYS A 100 8.23 14.98 6.95
CA CYS A 100 9.18 16.08 6.73
C CYS A 100 10.15 15.79 5.58
N ASN A 101 10.54 16.85 4.87
CA ASN A 101 11.48 16.81 3.74
C ASN A 101 12.94 16.61 4.20
N LEU A 102 13.17 15.49 4.87
CA LEU A 102 14.45 15.00 5.37
C LEU A 102 14.56 13.51 5.01
N PRO A 103 15.77 12.97 4.79
CA PRO A 103 15.99 11.54 4.52
C PRO A 103 15.29 10.61 5.52
N PHE A 104 15.02 9.38 5.10
CA PHE A 104 14.54 8.36 6.02
C PHE A 104 15.67 7.90 6.94
N ASP A 105 15.39 7.75 8.24
CA ASP A 105 16.36 7.24 9.20
C ASP A 105 16.06 5.78 9.55
N HIS A 106 16.91 4.87 9.08
CA HIS A 106 16.88 3.46 9.45
C HIS A 106 17.48 3.26 10.85
N VAL A 107 16.79 3.76 11.88
CA VAL A 107 17.25 3.78 13.30
C VAL A 107 17.73 2.42 13.82
N TRP A 108 17.19 1.31 13.29
CA TRP A 108 17.52 -0.05 13.71
C TRP A 108 18.64 -0.72 12.91
N LEU A 109 19.18 -0.04 11.89
CA LEU A 109 20.35 -0.51 11.16
C LEU A 109 21.63 0.08 11.77
N GLU A 110 22.66 -0.75 11.84
CA GLU A 110 23.98 -0.32 12.28
C GLU A 110 24.56 0.71 11.28
N PRO A 111 25.24 1.75 11.77
CA PRO A 111 26.00 2.64 10.90
C PRO A 111 27.22 1.89 10.32
N SER A 112 27.72 2.36 9.18
CA SER A 112 29.03 1.96 8.67
C SER A 112 30.18 2.47 9.56
N GLU A 113 31.37 1.88 9.42
CA GLU A 113 32.55 2.23 10.24
C GLU A 113 32.95 3.72 10.12
N ASP A 114 32.71 4.31 8.96
CA ASP A 114 32.90 5.74 8.66
C ASP A 114 31.69 6.62 9.02
N GLY A 115 30.58 6.01 9.45
CA GLY A 115 29.32 6.68 9.79
C GLY A 115 28.55 7.26 8.59
N THR A 116 28.97 7.03 7.34
CA THR A 116 28.38 7.69 6.16
C THR A 116 27.05 7.08 5.72
N ARG A 117 26.81 5.80 6.02
CA ARG A 117 25.59 5.08 5.63
C ARG A 117 25.12 4.11 6.70
N ARG A 118 23.97 3.50 6.45
CA ARG A 118 23.44 2.36 7.21
C ARG A 118 23.85 1.06 6.50
N ILE A 119 24.18 0.03 7.27
CA ILE A 119 24.50 -1.31 6.77
C ILE A 119 23.21 -2.14 6.75
N HIS A 120 22.85 -2.70 5.60
CA HIS A 120 21.73 -3.63 5.49
C HIS A 120 22.10 -4.99 6.12
N PRO A 121 21.19 -5.70 6.82
CA PRO A 121 21.56 -6.92 7.55
C PRO A 121 22.13 -8.04 6.66
N LEU A 122 21.75 -8.09 5.38
CA LEU A 122 22.30 -9.02 4.39
C LEU A 122 23.77 -8.77 4.03
N GLU A 123 24.29 -7.54 4.14
CA GLU A 123 25.69 -7.25 3.79
C GLU A 123 26.69 -8.00 4.69
N LYS A 124 26.24 -8.43 5.88
CA LYS A 124 27.03 -9.21 6.84
C LYS A 124 26.95 -10.72 6.62
N LEU A 125 26.09 -11.18 5.70
CA LEU A 125 25.86 -12.59 5.46
C LEU A 125 26.60 -13.04 4.19
N PRO A 126 27.23 -14.23 4.18
CA PRO A 126 27.77 -14.82 2.95
C PRO A 126 26.59 -15.27 2.06
N LEU A 127 26.20 -14.41 1.14
CA LEU A 127 24.98 -14.55 0.33
C LEU A 127 24.94 -15.84 -0.49
N GLU A 128 26.10 -16.32 -0.93
CA GLU A 128 26.29 -17.55 -1.69
C GLU A 128 25.96 -18.80 -0.85
N GLN A 129 26.02 -18.69 0.48
CA GLN A 129 25.69 -19.78 1.41
C GLN A 129 24.18 -19.85 1.72
N LEU A 130 23.38 -18.86 1.31
CA LEU A 130 21.91 -18.89 1.44
C LEU A 130 21.23 -19.74 0.35
N ILE A 131 21.96 -20.14 -0.69
CA ILE A 131 21.44 -20.92 -1.81
C ILE A 131 21.13 -22.34 -1.32
N ASP A 132 19.84 -22.70 -1.32
CA ASP A 132 19.44 -24.07 -1.00
C ASP A 132 19.60 -24.96 -2.23
N ARG A 133 20.81 -25.55 -2.33
CA ARG A 133 21.17 -26.54 -3.35
C ARG A 133 20.53 -27.90 -3.14
N ASN A 134 19.93 -28.16 -1.97
CA ASN A 134 19.23 -29.40 -1.68
C ASN A 134 17.77 -29.31 -2.17
N VAL A 135 17.59 -29.25 -3.49
CA VAL A 135 16.27 -29.38 -4.11
C VAL A 135 15.91 -30.88 -4.09
N PRO A 136 14.84 -31.30 -3.38
CA PRO A 136 14.44 -32.70 -3.37
C PRO A 136 13.85 -33.09 -4.74
N GLU A 137 14.26 -34.23 -5.31
CA GLU A 137 13.66 -34.79 -6.54
C GLU A 137 12.24 -35.36 -6.32
N ILE A 138 11.63 -35.09 -5.16
CA ILE A 138 10.28 -35.52 -4.80
C ILE A 138 9.27 -34.58 -5.46
N GLU A 139 8.17 -35.14 -5.99
CA GLU A 139 7.08 -34.36 -6.57
C GLU A 139 6.50 -33.37 -5.53
N PRO A 140 6.46 -32.06 -5.82
CA PRO A 140 5.96 -31.07 -4.86
C PRO A 140 4.50 -31.31 -4.49
N VAL A 141 4.19 -31.19 -3.20
CA VAL A 141 2.83 -31.35 -2.70
C VAL A 141 2.04 -30.08 -2.98
N ARG A 142 1.04 -30.18 -3.86
CA ARG A 142 0.04 -29.13 -4.07
C ARG A 142 -0.74 -28.90 -2.77
N PRO A 143 -0.98 -27.64 -2.34
CA PRO A 143 -1.87 -27.38 -1.20
C PRO A 143 -3.30 -27.82 -1.51
N ALA A 144 -4.14 -27.90 -0.47
CA ALA A 144 -5.59 -28.00 -0.65
C ALA A 144 -6.12 -26.74 -1.36
N ASP A 145 -7.41 -26.70 -1.72
CA ASP A 145 -7.97 -25.46 -2.25
C ASP A 145 -8.16 -24.43 -1.12
N VAL A 146 -8.20 -23.14 -1.48
CA VAL A 146 -8.29 -22.02 -0.51
C VAL A 146 -9.51 -22.15 0.41
N GLU A 147 -10.62 -22.68 -0.06
CA GLU A 147 -11.85 -22.86 0.73
C GLU A 147 -11.71 -23.95 1.81
N ASP A 148 -10.90 -24.99 1.56
CA ASP A 148 -10.67 -26.12 2.48
C ASP A 148 -9.48 -25.89 3.42
N SER A 149 -8.63 -24.91 3.11
CA SER A 149 -7.39 -24.64 3.82
C SER A 149 -7.63 -23.78 5.08
N PRO A 150 -7.05 -24.14 6.25
CA PRO A 150 -7.18 -23.36 7.48
C PRO A 150 -6.75 -21.90 7.29
N PHE A 151 -7.53 -20.98 7.87
CA PHE A 151 -7.37 -19.54 7.72
C PHE A 151 -7.54 -18.81 9.04
N THR A 152 -6.67 -17.82 9.28
CA THR A 152 -6.80 -16.90 10.42
C THR A 152 -6.73 -15.44 9.96
N LEU A 153 -7.76 -14.66 10.28
CA LEU A 153 -7.72 -13.20 10.18
C LEU A 153 -7.10 -12.64 11.48
N VAL A 154 -5.90 -12.11 11.37
CA VAL A 154 -5.08 -11.61 12.49
C VAL A 154 -5.33 -10.12 12.68
N GLU A 155 -6.26 -9.79 13.56
CA GLU A 155 -6.66 -8.40 13.86
C GLU A 155 -6.23 -7.90 15.25
N ASP A 156 -5.72 -8.79 16.11
CA ASP A 156 -5.30 -8.49 17.48
C ASP A 156 -3.95 -9.12 17.84
N LEU A 157 -3.45 -8.78 19.03
CA LEU A 157 -2.13 -9.23 19.49
C LEU A 157 -2.08 -10.75 19.76
N LYS A 158 -3.22 -11.39 20.06
CA LYS A 158 -3.30 -12.84 20.30
C LYS A 158 -3.12 -13.58 18.98
N GLY A 159 -3.84 -13.21 17.92
CA GLY A 159 -3.65 -13.75 16.58
C GLY A 159 -2.24 -13.50 16.05
N LEU A 160 -1.64 -12.34 16.37
CA LEU A 160 -0.25 -12.04 16.00
C LEU A 160 0.76 -12.95 16.73
N MET A 161 0.51 -13.28 18.00
CA MET A 161 1.33 -14.24 18.75
C MET A 161 1.17 -15.67 18.22
N GLU A 162 -0.05 -16.09 17.88
CA GLU A 162 -0.31 -17.39 17.24
C GLU A 162 0.44 -17.52 15.90
N LEU A 163 0.40 -16.48 15.05
CA LEU A 163 1.21 -16.39 13.82
C LEU A 163 2.72 -16.45 14.11
N VAL A 164 3.22 -15.69 15.09
CA VAL A 164 4.64 -15.68 15.48
C VAL A 164 5.11 -17.07 15.92
N ASP A 165 4.28 -17.81 16.64
CA ASP A 165 4.60 -19.17 17.08
C ASP A 165 4.70 -20.11 15.86
N LYS A 166 3.74 -20.06 14.93
CA LYS A 166 3.79 -20.83 13.67
C LYS A 166 5.04 -20.51 12.84
N LEU A 167 5.44 -19.24 12.77
CA LEU A 167 6.65 -18.82 12.07
C LEU A 167 7.97 -19.25 12.75
N LYS A 168 7.96 -19.76 13.98
CA LYS A 168 9.13 -20.42 14.59
C LYS A 168 9.40 -21.77 13.97
N ASP A 169 8.35 -22.53 13.68
CA ASP A 169 8.46 -23.96 13.36
C ASP A 169 8.62 -24.25 11.85
N VAL A 170 8.35 -23.28 10.98
CA VAL A 170 8.53 -23.41 9.52
C VAL A 170 9.89 -22.91 9.03
N ASN A 171 10.47 -23.58 8.03
CA ASN A 171 11.70 -23.13 7.34
C ASN A 171 11.42 -22.22 6.15
N GLU A 172 10.19 -22.16 5.66
CA GLU A 172 9.78 -21.27 4.58
C GLU A 172 8.33 -20.81 4.75
N PHE A 173 8.05 -19.60 4.29
CA PHE A 173 6.70 -19.03 4.23
C PHE A 173 6.57 -18.06 3.06
N ALA A 174 5.39 -18.04 2.44
CA ALA A 174 5.05 -17.06 1.42
C ALA A 174 4.58 -15.76 2.05
N VAL A 175 4.86 -14.63 1.40
CA VAL A 175 4.45 -13.29 1.85
C VAL A 175 4.01 -12.45 0.65
N ASP A 176 2.96 -11.66 0.84
CA ASP A 176 2.51 -10.59 -0.05
C ASP A 176 1.97 -9.41 0.78
N LEU A 177 1.81 -8.23 0.18
CA LEU A 177 1.29 -7.02 0.85
C LEU A 177 0.29 -6.25 -0.01
N GLU A 178 -0.72 -5.67 0.64
CA GLU A 178 -1.62 -4.71 0.00
C GLU A 178 -1.37 -3.28 0.44
N HIS A 179 -1.51 -2.33 -0.48
CA HIS A 179 -1.07 -0.94 -0.30
C HIS A 179 -2.10 0.10 -0.75
N ASN A 180 -2.14 1.23 -0.05
CA ASN A 180 -2.84 2.43 -0.49
C ASN A 180 -1.87 3.63 -0.56
N GLN A 181 -1.69 4.16 -1.77
CA GLN A 181 -0.89 5.37 -2.02
C GLN A 181 -1.72 6.63 -2.24
N TYR A 182 -3.06 6.54 -2.36
CA TYR A 182 -3.86 7.70 -2.75
C TYR A 182 -4.17 8.62 -1.58
N ARG A 183 -4.37 8.04 -0.38
CA ARG A 183 -4.78 8.74 0.84
C ARG A 183 -3.71 8.72 1.95
N SER A 184 -2.44 8.76 1.55
CA SER A 184 -1.25 8.93 2.40
C SER A 184 -0.13 9.54 1.55
N PHE A 185 0.80 10.30 2.15
CA PHE A 185 1.89 10.95 1.42
C PHE A 185 2.99 9.97 1.00
N GLN A 186 3.53 9.22 1.97
CA GLN A 186 4.51 8.14 1.71
C GLN A 186 3.85 6.82 1.29
N GLY A 187 2.51 6.75 1.33
CA GLY A 187 1.73 5.53 1.12
C GLY A 187 1.67 4.65 2.37
N LEU A 188 0.72 3.72 2.38
CA LEU A 188 0.30 2.97 3.56
C LEU A 188 0.08 1.50 3.22
N THR A 189 0.85 0.58 3.80
CA THR A 189 0.56 -0.84 3.74
C THR A 189 -0.67 -1.12 4.61
N CYS A 190 -1.68 -1.73 4.00
CA CYS A 190 -3.03 -1.91 4.53
C CYS A 190 -3.37 -3.38 4.85
N LEU A 191 -2.62 -4.32 4.29
CA LEU A 191 -2.72 -5.75 4.59
C LEU A 191 -1.35 -6.43 4.42
N MET A 192 -1.18 -7.57 5.07
CA MET A 192 -0.05 -8.48 4.86
C MET A 192 -0.58 -9.89 4.87
N GLN A 193 -0.23 -10.66 3.85
CA GLN A 193 -0.66 -12.05 3.68
C GLN A 193 0.54 -12.94 3.92
N ILE A 194 0.31 -14.04 4.66
CA ILE A 194 1.34 -15.02 4.94
C ILE A 194 0.74 -16.42 4.77
N SER A 195 1.32 -17.24 3.91
CA SER A 195 0.96 -18.66 3.80
C SER A 195 2.12 -19.54 4.23
N THR A 196 1.80 -20.52 5.08
CA THR A 196 2.70 -21.64 5.40
C THR A 196 2.37 -22.82 4.48
N ARG A 197 2.99 -23.98 4.70
CA ARG A 197 2.61 -25.23 4.01
C ARG A 197 1.24 -25.77 4.43
N THR A 198 0.63 -25.26 5.50
CA THR A 198 -0.56 -25.88 6.14
C THR A 198 -1.72 -24.93 6.39
N GLU A 199 -1.49 -23.62 6.43
CA GLU A 199 -2.51 -22.61 6.79
C GLU A 199 -2.13 -21.21 6.29
N ASP A 200 -3.16 -20.38 6.07
CA ASP A 200 -3.05 -18.98 5.62
C ASP A 200 -3.39 -17.98 6.71
N PHE A 201 -2.71 -16.83 6.67
CA PHE A 201 -2.95 -15.69 7.55
C PHE A 201 -3.16 -14.43 6.73
N ILE A 202 -4.16 -13.64 7.12
CA ILE A 202 -4.30 -12.24 6.68
C ILE A 202 -4.13 -11.37 7.92
N VAL A 203 -3.16 -10.47 7.89
CA VAL A 203 -2.79 -9.61 9.01
C VAL A 203 -3.29 -8.19 8.76
N ASP A 204 -4.10 -7.65 9.68
CA ASP A 204 -4.53 -6.25 9.63
C ASP A 204 -3.38 -5.33 10.05
N THR A 205 -2.59 -4.91 9.07
CA THR A 205 -1.42 -4.04 9.27
C THR A 205 -1.77 -2.61 9.69
N LEU A 206 -3.04 -2.21 9.60
CA LEU A 206 -3.52 -0.92 10.09
C LEU A 206 -3.76 -0.98 11.61
N LYS A 207 -4.48 -2.00 12.09
CA LYS A 207 -4.70 -2.26 13.52
C LYS A 207 -3.41 -2.60 14.26
N LEU A 208 -2.58 -3.46 13.67
CA LEU A 208 -1.41 -4.04 14.34
C LEU A 208 -0.10 -3.29 14.09
N ARG A 209 -0.14 -2.14 13.41
CA ARG A 209 1.03 -1.45 12.85
C ARG A 209 2.25 -1.35 13.78
N ILE A 210 2.05 -0.94 15.03
CA ILE A 210 3.15 -0.78 16.01
C ILE A 210 3.71 -2.12 16.54
N TYR A 211 2.97 -3.22 16.41
CA TYR A 211 3.34 -4.54 16.88
C TYR A 211 4.05 -5.38 15.81
N LEU A 212 3.77 -5.16 14.52
CA LEU A 212 4.36 -5.99 13.45
C LEU A 212 5.89 -5.98 13.43
N GLY A 213 6.50 -4.79 13.53
CA GLY A 213 7.96 -4.65 13.57
C GLY A 213 8.62 -5.43 14.72
N PRO A 214 8.26 -5.17 16.00
CA PRO A 214 8.84 -5.88 17.13
C PRO A 214 8.64 -7.40 17.11
N TYR A 215 7.50 -7.89 16.63
CA TYR A 215 7.14 -9.31 16.71
C TYR A 215 7.63 -10.13 15.50
N LEU A 216 7.51 -9.60 14.27
CA LEU A 216 7.79 -10.33 13.03
C LEU A 216 9.23 -10.18 12.53
N GLN A 217 9.92 -9.05 12.78
CA GLN A 217 11.23 -8.74 12.15
C GLN A 217 12.25 -9.87 12.25
N LYS A 218 12.23 -10.65 13.35
CA LYS A 218 13.18 -11.72 13.61
C LYS A 218 13.06 -12.87 12.61
N HIS A 219 11.86 -13.19 12.14
CA HIS A 219 11.61 -14.25 11.16
C HIS A 219 11.96 -13.80 9.74
N PHE A 220 11.72 -12.52 9.43
CA PHE A 220 12.07 -11.94 8.14
C PHE A 220 13.58 -11.76 7.96
N LYS A 221 14.32 -11.37 9.01
CA LYS A 221 15.79 -11.25 8.95
C LYS A 221 16.56 -12.56 9.20
N ASP A 222 15.87 -13.62 9.60
CA ASP A 222 16.48 -14.95 9.82
C ASP A 222 16.96 -15.52 8.47
N PRO A 223 18.27 -15.81 8.30
CA PRO A 223 18.79 -16.43 7.08
C PRO A 223 18.40 -17.89 6.92
N THR A 224 18.06 -18.61 8.01
CA THR A 224 17.66 -20.02 7.96
C THR A 224 16.22 -20.21 7.47
N LYS A 225 15.43 -19.14 7.49
CA LYS A 225 14.04 -19.13 6.99
C LYS A 225 13.97 -18.51 5.62
N ARG A 226 13.36 -19.16 4.64
CA ARG A 226 13.11 -18.57 3.32
C ARG A 226 11.80 -17.80 3.29
N LYS A 227 11.85 -16.58 2.77
CA LYS A 227 10.64 -15.83 2.41
C LYS A 227 10.42 -16.01 0.92
N VAL A 228 9.22 -16.44 0.52
CA VAL A 228 8.85 -16.57 -0.90
C VAL A 228 7.89 -15.44 -1.24
N MET A 229 8.18 -14.67 -2.27
CA MET A 229 7.35 -13.54 -2.71
C MET A 229 7.27 -13.50 -4.25
N HIS A 230 6.51 -12.55 -4.80
CA HIS A 230 6.38 -12.40 -6.25
C HIS A 230 6.53 -10.93 -6.69
N GLY A 231 7.69 -10.55 -7.23
CA GLY A 231 7.95 -9.17 -7.65
C GLY A 231 8.09 -8.20 -6.48
N ALA A 232 8.87 -8.60 -5.47
CA ALA A 232 8.95 -7.99 -4.13
C ALA A 232 9.61 -6.61 -4.08
N ASP A 233 9.95 -6.01 -5.22
CA ASP A 233 10.61 -4.70 -5.35
C ASP A 233 9.93 -3.59 -4.54
N ARG A 234 8.59 -3.63 -4.42
CA ARG A 234 7.84 -2.68 -3.59
C ARG A 234 7.64 -3.15 -2.17
N ASP A 235 7.47 -4.45 -1.96
CA ASP A 235 7.18 -5.02 -0.64
C ASP A 235 8.35 -4.88 0.32
N ILE A 236 9.59 -5.09 -0.15
CA ILE A 236 10.79 -4.83 0.66
C ILE A 236 10.80 -3.39 1.16
N ILE A 237 10.52 -2.43 0.29
CA ILE A 237 10.50 -1.01 0.61
C ILE A 237 9.37 -0.67 1.60
N TRP A 238 8.20 -1.27 1.42
CA TRP A 238 7.04 -1.10 2.29
C TRP A 238 7.25 -1.70 3.69
N LEU A 239 7.80 -2.91 3.78
CA LEU A 239 8.18 -3.58 5.03
C LEU A 239 9.13 -2.72 5.88
N GLN A 240 10.10 -2.08 5.23
CA GLN A 240 11.06 -1.18 5.88
C GLN A 240 10.40 0.12 6.35
N ARG A 241 9.67 0.81 5.45
CA ARG A 241 8.98 2.08 5.73
C ARG A 241 8.01 1.97 6.91
N ASP A 242 7.17 0.94 6.89
CA ASP A 242 6.00 0.86 7.77
C ASP A 242 6.26 0.09 9.07
N PHE A 243 7.08 -0.96 9.01
CA PHE A 243 7.27 -1.88 10.12
C PHE A 243 8.75 -2.05 10.51
N ARG A 244 9.69 -1.41 9.79
CA ARG A 244 11.15 -1.58 9.94
C ARG A 244 11.58 -3.05 9.83
N ILE A 245 10.88 -3.80 9.00
CA ILE A 245 11.17 -5.21 8.70
C ILE A 245 12.13 -5.23 7.51
N TYR A 246 13.22 -5.99 7.65
CA TYR A 246 14.19 -6.25 6.60
C TYR A 246 14.17 -7.76 6.31
N VAL A 247 14.25 -8.13 5.05
CA VAL A 247 14.09 -9.52 4.59
C VAL A 247 15.46 -10.08 4.21
N CYS A 248 15.82 -11.26 4.74
CA CYS A 248 16.99 -12.04 4.35
C CYS A 248 16.54 -13.37 3.72
N ASN A 249 17.32 -13.98 2.83
CA ASN A 249 16.95 -15.26 2.17
C ASN A 249 15.55 -15.18 1.50
N LEU A 250 15.37 -14.18 0.64
CA LEU A 250 14.23 -14.09 -0.26
C LEU A 250 14.40 -15.05 -1.44
N PHE A 251 13.31 -15.64 -1.90
CA PHE A 251 13.17 -16.18 -3.25
C PHE A 251 12.02 -15.46 -3.93
N ASP A 252 12.34 -14.67 -4.96
CA ASP A 252 11.34 -13.98 -5.77
C ASP A 252 10.93 -14.84 -6.98
N THR A 253 9.69 -15.34 -6.97
CA THR A 253 9.13 -16.15 -8.07
C THR A 253 8.98 -15.35 -9.38
N GLY A 254 8.82 -14.03 -9.29
CA GLY A 254 8.89 -13.11 -10.41
C GLY A 254 10.28 -13.03 -11.03
N GLN A 255 11.36 -13.03 -10.22
CA GLN A 255 12.71 -13.15 -10.75
C GLN A 255 12.99 -14.55 -11.32
N ALA A 256 12.50 -15.60 -10.66
CA ALA A 256 12.58 -16.97 -11.17
C ALA A 256 11.93 -17.13 -12.55
N SER A 257 10.74 -16.54 -12.79
CA SER A 257 10.06 -16.61 -14.09
C SER A 257 10.83 -15.90 -15.20
N ARG A 258 11.50 -14.77 -14.88
CA ARG A 258 12.38 -14.03 -15.80
C ARG A 258 13.64 -14.84 -16.15
N VAL A 259 14.26 -15.50 -15.18
CA VAL A 259 15.44 -16.36 -15.39
C VAL A 259 15.09 -17.60 -16.21
N LEU A 260 13.93 -18.22 -15.95
CA LEU A 260 13.36 -19.33 -16.74
C LEU A 260 12.78 -18.90 -18.11
N GLN A 261 12.88 -17.61 -18.47
CA GLN A 261 12.39 -17.04 -19.73
C GLN A 261 10.91 -17.43 -20.03
N MET A 262 10.06 -17.40 -19.01
CA MET A 262 8.64 -17.71 -19.15
C MET A 262 7.91 -16.66 -20.01
N GLU A 263 6.82 -17.06 -20.66
CA GLU A 263 6.04 -16.19 -21.56
C GLU A 263 5.55 -14.90 -20.87
N ARG A 264 5.24 -14.98 -19.57
CA ARG A 264 4.87 -13.85 -18.71
C ARG A 264 5.41 -14.05 -17.31
N ASN A 265 5.58 -12.95 -16.59
CA ASN A 265 6.21 -12.90 -15.27
C ASN A 265 5.26 -12.38 -14.17
N SER A 266 3.94 -12.49 -14.37
CA SER A 266 2.92 -12.07 -13.39
C SER A 266 2.41 -13.25 -12.57
N LEU A 267 2.00 -12.98 -11.32
CA LEU A 267 1.47 -14.00 -10.41
C LEU A 267 0.27 -14.73 -11.00
N GLU A 268 -0.67 -14.02 -11.62
CA GLU A 268 -1.76 -14.59 -12.44
C GLU A 268 -1.28 -15.65 -13.42
N HIS A 269 -0.18 -15.40 -14.15
CA HIS A 269 0.35 -16.35 -15.12
C HIS A 269 0.93 -17.58 -14.41
N LEU A 270 1.64 -17.41 -13.29
CA LEU A 270 2.21 -18.53 -12.53
C LEU A 270 1.10 -19.39 -11.88
N LEU A 271 0.08 -18.76 -11.30
CA LEU A 271 -1.12 -19.41 -10.77
C LEU A 271 -1.84 -20.24 -11.85
N HIS A 272 -2.05 -19.66 -13.03
CA HIS A 272 -2.68 -20.38 -14.14
C HIS A 272 -1.78 -21.50 -14.69
N HIS A 273 -0.49 -21.23 -14.89
CA HIS A 273 0.47 -22.16 -15.51
C HIS A 273 0.77 -23.37 -14.63
N PHE A 274 1.00 -23.18 -13.32
CA PHE A 274 1.39 -24.24 -12.40
C PHE A 274 0.21 -24.86 -11.63
N CYS A 275 -0.84 -24.08 -11.34
CA CYS A 275 -1.95 -24.53 -10.48
C CYS A 275 -3.28 -24.68 -11.22
N GLY A 276 -3.41 -24.12 -12.43
CA GLY A 276 -4.69 -24.03 -13.16
C GLY A 276 -5.66 -23.00 -12.58
N VAL A 277 -5.18 -22.12 -11.69
CA VAL A 277 -5.99 -21.14 -10.95
C VAL A 277 -6.09 -19.83 -11.74
N THR A 278 -7.29 -19.26 -11.85
CA THR A 278 -7.52 -17.99 -12.56
C THR A 278 -7.68 -16.85 -11.56
N ALA A 279 -6.62 -16.04 -11.39
CA ALA A 279 -6.59 -14.95 -10.41
C ALA A 279 -7.62 -13.84 -10.70
N ASN A 280 -8.27 -13.33 -9.66
CA ASN A 280 -9.35 -12.34 -9.77
C ASN A 280 -8.86 -10.89 -9.74
N LYS A 281 -8.38 -10.37 -10.88
CA LYS A 281 -7.87 -8.99 -11.07
C LYS A 281 -8.76 -7.83 -10.61
N VAL A 282 -10.02 -8.06 -10.22
CA VAL A 282 -10.94 -6.99 -9.83
C VAL A 282 -10.47 -6.26 -8.56
N TYR A 283 -9.75 -6.92 -7.66
CA TYR A 283 -9.31 -6.35 -6.37
C TYR A 283 -7.89 -5.75 -6.37
N GLN A 284 -7.09 -5.94 -7.43
CA GLN A 284 -5.73 -5.36 -7.57
C GLN A 284 -5.67 -3.82 -7.39
N ASN A 285 -6.79 -3.13 -7.63
CA ASN A 285 -6.91 -1.69 -7.46
C ASN A 285 -7.99 -1.33 -6.41
N ALA A 286 -8.21 -2.18 -5.41
CA ALA A 286 -9.19 -1.94 -4.35
C ALA A 286 -8.70 -0.91 -3.33
N ASP A 287 -9.64 -0.24 -2.67
CA ASP A 287 -9.32 0.57 -1.49
C ASP A 287 -9.13 -0.31 -0.24
N TRP A 288 -7.94 -0.91 -0.11
CA TRP A 288 -7.56 -1.84 0.96
C TRP A 288 -7.59 -1.26 2.39
N ARG A 289 -7.90 0.04 2.53
CA ARG A 289 -8.23 0.68 3.81
C ARG A 289 -9.60 0.25 4.34
N SER A 290 -10.45 -0.35 3.51
CA SER A 290 -11.82 -0.78 3.86
C SER A 290 -11.83 -1.76 5.03
N ARG A 291 -12.74 -1.56 5.99
CA ARG A 291 -12.99 -2.44 7.12
C ARG A 291 -14.50 -2.48 7.44
N PRO A 292 -15.12 -3.66 7.70
CA PRO A 292 -14.53 -4.99 7.53
C PRO A 292 -14.16 -5.28 6.06
N LEU A 293 -13.21 -6.20 5.85
CA LEU A 293 -12.93 -6.74 4.52
C LEU A 293 -14.13 -7.60 4.07
N SER A 294 -14.44 -7.62 2.77
CA SER A 294 -15.44 -8.55 2.24
C SER A 294 -14.82 -9.94 2.03
N ASP A 295 -15.66 -10.96 1.97
CA ASP A 295 -15.22 -12.36 1.74
C ASP A 295 -14.43 -12.50 0.43
N GLU A 296 -14.76 -11.72 -0.61
CA GLU A 296 -14.03 -11.70 -1.87
C GLU A 296 -12.66 -11.02 -1.77
N MET A 297 -12.53 -9.97 -0.95
CA MET A 297 -11.24 -9.33 -0.66
C MET A 297 -10.34 -10.26 0.15
N ILE A 298 -10.91 -10.96 1.14
CA ILE A 298 -10.23 -11.99 1.93
C ILE A 298 -9.75 -13.12 1.02
N LYS A 299 -10.63 -13.64 0.14
CA LYS A 299 -10.27 -14.71 -0.80
C LYS A 299 -9.16 -14.28 -1.76
N TYR A 300 -9.28 -13.10 -2.39
CA TYR A 300 -8.26 -12.57 -3.28
C TYR A 300 -6.90 -12.48 -2.58
N ALA A 301 -6.86 -11.87 -1.39
CA ALA A 301 -5.64 -11.71 -0.63
C ALA A 301 -4.99 -13.06 -0.26
N ARG A 302 -5.78 -14.08 0.10
CA ARG A 302 -5.27 -15.44 0.34
C ARG A 302 -4.67 -16.06 -0.93
N GLU A 303 -5.34 -15.94 -2.08
CA GLU A 303 -4.90 -16.55 -3.35
C GLU A 303 -3.48 -16.12 -3.76
N ASP A 304 -3.06 -14.90 -3.43
CA ASP A 304 -1.73 -14.37 -3.80
C ASP A 304 -0.56 -15.05 -3.06
N THR A 305 -0.74 -15.52 -1.82
CA THR A 305 0.30 -16.30 -1.08
C THR A 305 0.07 -17.80 -1.06
N HIS A 306 -1.18 -18.25 -1.11
CA HIS A 306 -1.58 -19.64 -0.81
C HIS A 306 -0.85 -20.69 -1.68
N TYR A 307 -0.80 -20.47 -2.99
CA TYR A 307 -0.15 -21.38 -3.94
C TYR A 307 1.35 -21.14 -4.10
N LEU A 308 1.89 -20.08 -3.50
CA LEU A 308 3.21 -19.53 -3.85
C LEU A 308 4.36 -20.44 -3.42
N LEU A 309 4.22 -21.16 -2.30
CA LEU A 309 5.20 -22.17 -1.85
C LEU A 309 5.28 -23.38 -2.79
N TYR A 310 4.15 -23.81 -3.37
CA TYR A 310 4.12 -24.90 -4.36
C TYR A 310 4.72 -24.45 -5.71
N ILE A 311 4.43 -23.21 -6.13
CA ILE A 311 5.08 -22.58 -7.28
C ILE A 311 6.61 -22.51 -7.08
N TYR A 312 7.05 -22.11 -5.89
CA TYR A 312 8.47 -22.06 -5.51
C TYR A 312 9.18 -23.43 -5.68
N ASP A 313 8.59 -24.53 -5.21
CA ASP A 313 9.19 -25.87 -5.36
C ASP A 313 9.31 -26.27 -6.84
N LEU A 314 8.23 -26.09 -7.61
CA LEU A 314 8.20 -26.39 -9.05
C LEU A 314 9.23 -25.56 -9.82
N MET A 315 9.36 -24.28 -9.49
CA MET A 315 10.36 -23.41 -10.10
C MET A 315 11.78 -23.80 -9.71
N ARG A 316 12.03 -24.21 -8.46
CA ARG A 316 13.35 -24.73 -8.04
C ARG A 316 13.75 -25.99 -8.80
N LEU A 317 12.85 -26.97 -8.92
CA LEU A 317 13.08 -28.17 -9.71
C LEU A 317 13.41 -27.84 -11.18
N ARG A 318 12.66 -26.89 -11.76
CA ARG A 318 12.88 -26.46 -13.14
C ARG A 318 14.20 -25.70 -13.32
N LEU A 319 14.53 -24.77 -12.43
CA LEU A 319 15.80 -24.04 -12.40
C LEU A 319 16.99 -25.00 -12.27
N GLN A 320 16.91 -26.00 -11.37
CA GLN A 320 17.96 -27.00 -11.19
C GLN A 320 18.15 -27.84 -12.46
N LYS A 321 17.06 -28.29 -13.09
CA LYS A 321 17.07 -29.11 -14.31
C LYS A 321 17.57 -28.35 -15.55
N GLU A 322 17.30 -27.05 -15.64
CA GLU A 322 17.74 -26.18 -16.74
C GLU A 322 19.13 -25.53 -16.48
N SER A 323 19.70 -25.70 -15.28
CA SER A 323 21.05 -25.23 -14.95
C SER A 323 22.13 -26.06 -15.64
N THR A 324 23.27 -25.43 -15.92
CA THR A 324 24.47 -26.08 -16.46
C THR A 324 25.69 -25.78 -15.59
N CYS A 325 26.82 -26.45 -15.83
CA CYS A 325 28.08 -26.19 -15.11
C CYS A 325 28.57 -24.74 -15.23
N GLU A 326 28.17 -24.02 -16.29
CA GLU A 326 28.56 -22.64 -16.56
C GLU A 326 27.46 -21.62 -16.22
N ASN A 327 26.23 -22.09 -15.98
CA ASN A 327 25.05 -21.25 -15.76
C ASN A 327 24.14 -21.86 -14.68
N ASP A 328 24.42 -21.52 -13.43
CA ASP A 328 23.62 -21.90 -12.25
C ASP A 328 22.43 -20.95 -12.10
N LEU A 329 21.26 -21.38 -12.60
CA LEU A 329 20.05 -20.57 -12.60
C LEU A 329 19.48 -20.37 -11.18
N LEU A 330 19.76 -21.27 -10.24
CA LEU A 330 19.37 -21.12 -8.83
C LEU A 330 20.19 -19.99 -8.17
N LEU A 331 21.50 -19.95 -8.42
CA LEU A 331 22.38 -18.85 -7.99
C LEU A 331 21.91 -17.52 -8.59
N GLU A 332 21.58 -17.47 -9.89
CA GLU A 332 21.11 -16.25 -10.55
C GLU A 332 19.81 -15.70 -9.93
N VAL A 333 18.84 -16.58 -9.64
CA VAL A 333 17.59 -16.17 -8.95
C VAL A 333 17.88 -15.69 -7.52
N GLN A 334 18.79 -16.35 -6.79
CA GLN A 334 19.16 -15.93 -5.45
C GLN A 334 19.86 -14.57 -5.45
N ASN A 335 20.75 -14.32 -6.42
CA ASN A 335 21.44 -13.04 -6.58
C ASN A 335 20.45 -11.90 -6.82
N ARG A 336 19.54 -12.03 -7.80
CA ARG A 336 18.50 -11.03 -8.06
C ARG A 336 17.55 -10.82 -6.88
N SER A 337 17.21 -11.89 -6.17
CA SER A 337 16.38 -11.79 -4.95
C SER A 337 17.13 -11.07 -3.81
N ASN A 338 18.44 -11.27 -3.70
CA ASN A 338 19.28 -10.55 -2.73
C ASN A 338 19.45 -9.07 -3.09
N GLU A 339 19.62 -8.73 -4.38
CA GLU A 339 19.64 -7.34 -4.87
C GLU A 339 18.35 -6.59 -4.51
N ILE A 340 17.18 -7.23 -4.66
CA ILE A 340 15.88 -6.70 -4.21
C ILE A 340 15.89 -6.45 -2.70
N CYS A 341 16.38 -7.41 -1.90
CA CYS A 341 16.43 -7.25 -0.45
C CYS A 341 17.42 -6.18 0.03
N LEU A 342 18.51 -5.94 -0.70
CA LEU A 342 19.54 -4.96 -0.36
C LEU A 342 19.09 -3.51 -0.59
N GLN A 343 17.96 -3.28 -1.27
CA GLN A 343 17.38 -1.95 -1.41
C GLN A 343 17.01 -1.37 -0.03
N LEU A 344 17.27 -0.07 0.18
CA LEU A 344 16.84 0.67 1.36
C LEU A 344 15.73 1.65 0.99
N TYR A 345 14.73 1.80 1.87
CA TYR A 345 13.68 2.80 1.66
C TYR A 345 14.21 4.24 1.78
N GLU A 346 14.21 4.94 0.65
CA GLU A 346 14.42 6.38 0.59
C GLU A 346 13.10 7.13 0.39
N LYS A 347 12.95 8.27 1.09
CA LYS A 347 11.83 9.19 0.84
C LYS A 347 12.06 9.98 -0.44
N GLU A 348 10.97 10.27 -1.14
CA GLU A 348 10.98 11.31 -2.17
C GLU A 348 11.17 12.69 -1.49
N LEU A 349 12.29 13.33 -1.81
CA LEU A 349 12.65 14.66 -1.31
C LEU A 349 12.30 15.72 -2.34
N LEU A 350 11.63 16.78 -1.89
CA LEU A 350 11.43 17.99 -2.67
C LEU A 350 12.76 18.73 -2.81
N THR A 351 13.15 19.01 -4.05
CA THR A 351 14.28 19.86 -4.44
C THR A 351 13.80 21.04 -5.26
N ASP A 352 14.67 22.03 -5.45
CA ASP A 352 14.42 23.21 -6.29
C ASP A 352 14.17 22.84 -7.78
N THR A 353 14.41 21.59 -8.19
CA THR A 353 14.17 21.11 -9.56
C THR A 353 13.06 20.07 -9.67
N SER A 354 12.49 19.55 -8.57
CA SER A 354 11.45 18.50 -8.60
C SER A 354 10.25 18.86 -9.50
N TYR A 355 9.89 20.14 -9.56
CA TYR A 355 8.77 20.61 -10.39
C TYR A 355 8.97 20.32 -11.89
N LEU A 356 10.21 20.23 -12.38
CA LEU A 356 10.55 19.91 -13.78
C LEU A 356 10.23 18.46 -14.19
N HIS A 357 10.04 17.59 -13.19
CA HIS A 357 9.76 16.16 -13.35
C HIS A 357 8.25 15.84 -13.27
N ILE A 358 7.38 16.85 -13.11
CA ILE A 358 5.92 16.68 -13.17
C ILE A 358 5.54 16.06 -14.52
N TYR A 359 4.91 14.88 -14.48
CA TYR A 359 4.45 14.18 -15.69
C TYR A 359 3.50 15.06 -16.51
N GLY A 360 3.76 15.15 -17.81
CA GLY A 360 3.05 16.00 -18.78
C GLY A 360 3.57 17.44 -18.90
N LEU A 361 4.42 17.93 -17.96
CA LEU A 361 4.89 19.33 -17.99
C LEU A 361 5.58 19.68 -19.31
N GLN A 362 6.49 18.82 -19.77
CA GLN A 362 7.35 19.06 -20.93
C GLN A 362 6.60 18.97 -22.29
N GLU A 363 5.33 18.57 -22.27
CA GLU A 363 4.43 18.60 -23.43
C GLU A 363 3.80 19.99 -23.63
N HIS A 364 4.00 20.89 -22.67
CA HIS A 364 3.53 22.26 -22.70
C HIS A 364 4.71 23.22 -22.85
N GLU A 365 4.66 24.06 -23.88
CA GLU A 365 5.58 25.20 -24.04
C GLU A 365 5.17 26.29 -23.05
N LEU A 366 5.56 26.10 -21.78
CA LEU A 366 5.29 27.08 -20.74
C LEU A 366 6.26 28.25 -20.85
N GLU A 367 5.72 29.46 -20.71
CA GLU A 367 6.51 30.68 -20.54
C GLU A 367 7.08 30.80 -19.13
N ALA A 368 8.07 31.68 -18.93
CA ALA A 368 8.77 31.86 -17.65
C ALA A 368 7.80 32.07 -16.47
N ALA A 369 6.80 32.94 -16.61
CA ALA A 369 5.78 33.17 -15.59
C ALA A 369 4.93 31.93 -15.28
N GLN A 370 4.52 31.17 -16.31
CA GLN A 370 3.78 29.93 -16.11
C GLN A 370 4.64 28.87 -15.42
N LEU A 371 5.93 28.81 -15.74
CA LEU A 371 6.88 27.89 -15.10
C LEU A 371 7.17 28.26 -13.64
N ALA A 372 7.26 29.57 -13.33
CA ALA A 372 7.34 30.08 -11.97
C ALA A 372 6.12 29.67 -11.14
N VAL A 373 4.92 29.84 -11.69
CA VAL A 373 3.66 29.40 -11.06
C VAL A 373 3.63 27.87 -10.87
N VAL A 374 4.11 27.08 -11.84
CA VAL A 374 4.26 25.62 -11.65
C VAL A 374 5.17 25.30 -10.47
N SER A 375 6.34 25.95 -10.36
CA SER A 375 7.29 25.69 -9.27
C SER A 375 6.69 26.03 -7.90
N ALA A 376 6.08 27.21 -7.76
CA ALA A 376 5.49 27.64 -6.50
C ALA A 376 4.27 26.80 -6.09
N LEU A 377 3.38 26.44 -7.04
CA LEU A 377 2.28 25.51 -6.76
C LEU A 377 2.76 24.09 -6.46
N HIS A 378 3.89 23.65 -7.04
CA HIS A 378 4.50 22.37 -6.73
C HIS A 378 4.99 22.31 -5.28
N GLN A 379 5.67 23.36 -4.82
CA GLN A 379 6.16 23.50 -3.45
C GLN A 379 5.00 23.57 -2.45
N TRP A 380 3.98 24.38 -2.70
CA TRP A 380 2.76 24.43 -1.86
C TRP A 380 2.08 23.05 -1.77
N ARG A 381 1.92 22.38 -2.91
CA ARG A 381 1.30 21.05 -2.98
C ARG A 381 2.07 20.01 -2.18
N ASP A 382 3.39 19.95 -2.31
CA ASP A 382 4.24 19.02 -1.55
C ASP A 382 4.17 19.32 -0.04
N TYR A 383 4.26 20.60 0.35
CA TYR A 383 4.09 21.02 1.75
C TYR A 383 2.74 20.58 2.33
N THR A 384 1.63 20.90 1.66
CA THR A 384 0.27 20.50 2.11
C THR A 384 0.13 18.98 2.16
N ALA A 385 0.60 18.27 1.13
CA ALA A 385 0.56 16.81 1.07
C ALA A 385 1.32 16.15 2.23
N ARG A 386 2.49 16.70 2.60
CA ARG A 386 3.28 16.25 3.77
C ARG A 386 2.58 16.53 5.09
N GLN A 387 2.10 17.76 5.30
CA GLN A 387 1.42 18.16 6.55
C GLN A 387 0.17 17.32 6.82
N GLU A 388 -0.65 17.12 5.78
CA GLU A 388 -1.94 16.46 5.91
C GLU A 388 -1.85 14.93 5.85
N ASP A 389 -0.69 14.36 5.51
CA ASP A 389 -0.49 12.97 5.09
C ASP A 389 -1.45 12.50 4.00
N GLU A 390 -1.35 13.17 2.85
CA GLU A 390 -2.18 12.90 1.67
C GLU A 390 -1.29 12.85 0.42
N SER A 391 -1.72 12.14 -0.63
CA SER A 391 -0.92 12.11 -1.86
C SER A 391 -0.96 13.47 -2.56
N THR A 392 0.13 13.84 -3.24
CA THR A 392 0.17 15.05 -4.08
C THR A 392 -0.94 15.04 -5.15
N GLY A 393 -1.33 13.86 -5.63
CA GLY A 393 -2.46 13.66 -6.54
C GLY A 393 -3.84 13.86 -5.92
N TYR A 394 -4.02 13.66 -4.61
CA TYR A 394 -5.25 13.97 -3.90
C TYR A 394 -5.34 15.47 -3.54
N VAL A 395 -4.21 16.10 -3.18
CA VAL A 395 -4.13 17.55 -2.93
C VAL A 395 -4.38 18.37 -4.21
N LEU A 396 -3.57 18.16 -5.26
CA LEU A 396 -3.70 18.86 -6.54
C LEU A 396 -3.07 18.04 -7.69
N PRO A 397 -3.90 17.37 -8.52
CA PRO A 397 -3.40 16.57 -9.66
C PRO A 397 -2.56 17.38 -10.64
N ASN A 398 -1.52 16.76 -11.22
CA ASN A 398 -0.59 17.39 -12.18
C ASN A 398 -1.31 18.19 -13.28
N LYS A 399 -2.37 17.62 -13.87
CA LYS A 399 -3.17 18.28 -14.92
C LYS A 399 -3.88 19.55 -14.43
N ALA A 400 -4.36 19.56 -13.19
CA ALA A 400 -5.01 20.73 -12.60
C ALA A 400 -3.98 21.80 -12.25
N LEU A 401 -2.82 21.42 -11.67
CA LEU A 401 -1.68 22.31 -11.40
C LEU A 401 -1.23 23.04 -12.68
N ILE A 402 -0.98 22.29 -13.76
CA ILE A 402 -0.57 22.83 -15.05
C ILE A 402 -1.65 23.74 -15.67
N GLU A 403 -2.94 23.40 -15.54
CA GLU A 403 -4.03 24.25 -16.05
C GLU A 403 -4.23 25.54 -15.25
N ILE A 404 -3.96 25.54 -13.93
CA ILE A 404 -3.89 26.77 -13.13
C ILE A 404 -2.71 27.63 -13.62
N ALA A 405 -1.52 27.03 -13.72
CA ALA A 405 -0.31 27.74 -14.15
C ALA A 405 -0.41 28.34 -15.57
N LYS A 406 -1.06 27.65 -16.50
CA LYS A 406 -1.30 28.17 -17.86
C LYS A 406 -2.27 29.34 -17.92
N LYS A 407 -3.25 29.38 -17.01
CA LYS A 407 -4.34 30.37 -17.00
C LYS A 407 -4.11 31.54 -16.06
N MET A 408 -3.23 31.39 -15.07
CA MET A 408 -2.85 32.41 -14.08
C MET A 408 -4.07 33.16 -13.53
N PRO A 409 -5.01 32.46 -12.86
CA PRO A 409 -6.27 33.05 -12.41
C PRO A 409 -6.02 34.20 -11.43
N THR A 410 -6.79 35.28 -11.57
CA THR A 410 -6.67 36.50 -10.75
C THR A 410 -7.81 36.64 -9.74
N SER A 411 -8.77 35.70 -9.74
CA SER A 411 -9.91 35.69 -8.84
C SER A 411 -10.38 34.28 -8.49
N THR A 412 -11.03 34.14 -7.33
CA THR A 412 -11.60 32.88 -6.84
C THR A 412 -12.56 32.25 -7.85
N ALA A 413 -13.37 33.06 -8.53
CA ALA A 413 -14.33 32.60 -9.53
C ALA A 413 -13.65 32.02 -10.80
N GLU A 414 -12.45 32.46 -11.14
CA GLU A 414 -11.65 31.87 -12.22
C GLU A 414 -11.00 30.56 -11.78
N LEU A 415 -10.36 30.56 -10.61
CA LEU A 415 -9.74 29.36 -10.03
C LEU A 415 -10.76 28.23 -9.85
N GLN A 416 -11.94 28.53 -9.29
CA GLN A 416 -13.04 27.58 -9.14
C GLN A 416 -13.51 27.02 -10.49
N ARG A 417 -13.52 27.82 -11.56
CA ARG A 417 -13.88 27.36 -12.93
C ARG A 417 -12.84 26.41 -13.52
N ILE A 418 -11.57 26.56 -13.15
CA ILE A 418 -10.48 25.68 -13.58
C ILE A 418 -10.59 24.32 -12.88
N VAL A 419 -10.70 24.31 -11.54
CA VAL A 419 -10.71 23.07 -10.74
C VAL A 419 -12.08 22.41 -10.61
N LYS A 420 -13.16 23.15 -10.87
CA LYS A 420 -14.57 22.70 -10.85
C LYS A 420 -15.05 22.15 -9.50
N SER A 421 -14.54 22.70 -8.40
CA SER A 421 -14.81 22.25 -7.02
C SER A 421 -14.70 20.72 -6.86
N LYS A 422 -13.48 20.20 -7.11
CA LYS A 422 -13.15 18.77 -7.03
C LYS A 422 -12.06 18.42 -6.02
N TYR A 423 -11.44 19.42 -5.41
CA TYR A 423 -10.17 19.25 -4.68
C TYR A 423 -10.29 19.99 -3.35
N PRO A 424 -10.65 19.29 -2.25
CA PRO A 424 -10.95 19.94 -0.97
C PRO A 424 -9.84 20.85 -0.46
N PHE A 425 -8.57 20.45 -0.61
CA PHE A 425 -7.41 21.25 -0.21
C PHE A 425 -7.22 22.52 -1.06
N VAL A 426 -7.61 22.51 -2.34
CA VAL A 426 -7.57 23.70 -3.18
C VAL A 426 -8.69 24.67 -2.78
N GLU A 427 -9.89 24.14 -2.55
CA GLU A 427 -11.08 24.93 -2.17
C GLU A 427 -10.93 25.60 -0.80
N ALA A 428 -10.28 24.90 0.15
CA ALA A 428 -9.97 25.45 1.47
C ALA A 428 -8.85 26.51 1.47
N ASN A 429 -8.10 26.67 0.37
CA ASN A 429 -6.91 27.53 0.28
C ASN A 429 -6.93 28.41 -1.00
N PHE A 430 -8.11 28.80 -1.49
CA PHE A 430 -8.22 29.54 -2.74
C PHE A 430 -7.51 30.91 -2.72
N ASP A 431 -7.54 31.61 -1.59
CA ASP A 431 -6.81 32.85 -1.33
C ASP A 431 -5.29 32.63 -1.40
N VAL A 432 -4.77 31.67 -0.62
CA VAL A 432 -3.34 31.30 -0.61
C VAL A 432 -2.85 30.93 -2.01
N ILE A 433 -3.64 30.19 -2.79
CA ILE A 433 -3.28 29.79 -4.16
C ILE A 433 -3.25 30.99 -5.12
N LEU A 434 -4.17 31.95 -4.99
CA LEU A 434 -4.15 33.18 -5.80
C LEU A 434 -2.93 34.05 -5.46
N ASP A 435 -2.60 34.18 -4.18
CA ASP A 435 -1.40 34.89 -3.73
C ASP A 435 -0.12 34.21 -4.24
N ILE A 436 -0.06 32.88 -4.25
CA ILE A 436 1.05 32.12 -4.85
C ILE A 436 1.17 32.41 -6.35
N VAL A 437 0.06 32.38 -7.10
CA VAL A 437 0.05 32.67 -8.54
C VAL A 437 0.53 34.09 -8.83
N TRP A 438 0.06 35.07 -8.05
CA TRP A 438 0.48 36.47 -8.19
C TRP A 438 1.98 36.65 -7.89
N ASN A 439 2.45 36.23 -6.71
CA ASN A 439 3.86 36.36 -6.32
C ASN A 439 4.81 35.64 -7.29
N ALA A 440 4.44 34.45 -7.79
CA ALA A 440 5.26 33.72 -8.75
C ALA A 440 5.34 34.41 -10.12
N THR A 441 4.29 35.11 -10.54
CA THR A 441 4.26 35.87 -11.80
C THR A 441 5.23 37.06 -11.74
N GLU A 442 5.23 37.82 -10.64
CA GLU A 442 6.12 38.96 -10.42
C GLU A 442 7.61 38.55 -10.38
N ASN A 443 7.92 37.32 -9.93
CA ASN A 443 9.29 36.79 -9.82
C ASN A 443 9.70 35.90 -11.02
N SER A 444 9.04 36.07 -12.17
CA SER A 444 9.18 35.16 -13.32
C SER A 444 10.53 35.22 -14.05
N GLU A 445 11.29 36.31 -13.92
CA GLU A 445 12.61 36.50 -14.57
C GLU A 445 13.58 35.35 -14.25
N ALA A 446 13.54 34.81 -13.03
CA ALA A 446 14.38 33.68 -12.60
C ALA A 446 14.16 32.38 -13.40
N PHE A 447 13.03 32.27 -14.13
CA PHE A 447 12.64 31.08 -14.87
C PHE A 447 12.87 31.19 -16.39
N GLU A 448 13.30 32.34 -16.91
CA GLU A 448 13.49 32.57 -18.36
C GLU A 448 14.46 31.57 -18.99
N ALA A 449 15.65 31.42 -18.41
CA ALA A 449 16.69 30.51 -18.90
C ALA A 449 16.20 29.04 -18.90
N ILE A 450 15.41 28.65 -17.90
CA ILE A 450 14.88 27.28 -17.78
C ILE A 450 13.76 27.05 -18.82
N ALA A 451 12.86 28.02 -19.00
CA ALA A 451 11.83 27.95 -20.03
C ALA A 451 12.42 27.85 -21.44
N GLU A 452 13.46 28.62 -21.74
CA GLU A 452 14.15 28.55 -23.03
C GLU A 452 14.87 27.20 -23.25
N GLN A 453 15.49 26.65 -22.20
CA GLN A 453 16.08 25.30 -22.24
C GLN A 453 15.03 24.21 -22.49
N LEU A 454 13.88 24.26 -21.82
CA LEU A 454 12.78 23.30 -22.02
C LEU A 454 12.24 23.37 -23.46
N LYS A 455 12.07 24.57 -24.01
CA LYS A 455 11.67 24.78 -25.42
C LYS A 455 12.67 24.16 -26.39
N LYS A 456 13.98 24.43 -26.23
CA LYS A 456 15.05 23.80 -27.02
C LYS A 456 15.06 22.27 -26.90
N ALA A 457 14.92 21.73 -25.69
CA ALA A 457 14.86 20.30 -25.44
C ALA A 457 13.59 19.61 -25.99
N ARG A 458 12.50 20.35 -26.20
CA ARG A 458 11.30 19.86 -26.90
C ARG A 458 11.53 19.78 -28.41
N LEU A 459 12.08 20.84 -29.01
CA LEU A 459 12.38 20.89 -30.45
C LEU A 459 13.30 19.72 -30.86
N VAL A 460 14.42 19.53 -30.15
CA VAL A 460 15.36 18.42 -30.40
C VAL A 460 14.70 17.04 -30.28
N ARG A 461 13.69 16.88 -29.41
CA ARG A 461 12.90 15.63 -29.33
C ARG A 461 11.98 15.46 -30.54
N LEU A 462 11.26 16.50 -30.93
CA LEU A 462 10.38 16.47 -32.11
C LEU A 462 11.18 16.18 -33.39
N GLU A 463 12.35 16.82 -33.56
CA GLU A 463 13.27 16.58 -34.67
C GLU A 463 13.70 15.10 -34.76
N LYS A 464 14.06 14.49 -33.62
CA LYS A 464 14.40 13.05 -33.55
C LYS A 464 13.23 12.14 -33.94
N TYR A 465 11.99 12.50 -33.62
CA TYR A 465 10.81 11.72 -34.06
C TYR A 465 10.48 11.94 -35.54
N THR A 466 10.76 13.11 -36.11
CA THR A 466 10.56 13.37 -37.54
C THR A 466 11.65 12.79 -38.43
N GLY A 467 12.85 12.55 -37.92
CA GLY A 467 14.01 12.02 -38.65
C GLY A 467 14.13 10.49 -38.68
N GLN A 468 13.08 9.74 -38.35
CA GLN A 468 13.05 8.26 -38.34
C GLN A 468 12.22 7.63 -39.49
N TRP A 469 12.15 8.31 -40.64
CA TRP A 469 11.48 7.83 -41.86
C TRP A 469 12.45 7.75 -43.04
#